data_AF-G2PVY4-F1
#
_entry.id   AF-G2PVY4-F1
#
_cell.length_a   1.000
_cell.length_b   1.000
_cell.length_c   1.000
_cell.angle_alpha   90.00
_cell.angle_beta   90.00
_cell.angle_gamma   90.00
#
_symmetry.space_group_name_H-M   'P 1'
#
loop_
_entity.id
_entity.type
_entity.pdbx_description
1 polymer ?
#
loop_
_entity_poly.entity_id
_entity_poly.type
_entity_poly.pdbx_seq_one_letter_code
_entity_poly.pdbx_strand_id
1 'polypeptide(L)'
;MKNCVSIEYIKNKMEILFESIDKKYLKLVSFLALYRKSLLFIFENPEVDIKEKEMFDEWFEEKGKQYLNDLIEVVKRYGKYVENFDAIIDYYMFYLEDAMENNDSYEIIDWLYEIFKSVKNRLLERVNVGKDLDLNEVTKLEFTFQEKLDSINENVYKPAK
;
A
#
# COMPACT_ATOMS: atom_id res chain seq x y z
N MET A 1 -20.51 15.53 1.20
CA MET A 1 -19.12 15.18 1.56
C MET A 1 -18.27 15.35 0.31
N LYS A 2 -17.12 16.03 0.37
CA LYS A 2 -16.10 15.91 -0.68
C LYS A 2 -15.81 14.40 -0.85
N ASN A 3 -15.70 13.89 -2.07
CA ASN A 3 -15.20 12.53 -2.27
C ASN A 3 -13.76 12.50 -1.76
N CYS A 4 -13.51 11.77 -0.67
CA CYS A 4 -12.17 11.55 -0.16
C CYS A 4 -11.42 10.67 -1.18
N VAL A 5 -10.35 11.21 -1.75
CA VAL A 5 -9.69 10.58 -2.89
C VAL A 5 -9.14 9.21 -2.51
N SER A 6 -8.56 9.11 -1.32
CA SER A 6 -8.05 7.86 -0.77
C SER A 6 -9.13 6.78 -0.72
N ILE A 7 -10.29 7.07 -0.11
CA ILE A 7 -11.40 6.11 0.04
C ILE A 7 -11.89 5.58 -1.31
N GLU A 8 -12.08 6.48 -2.28
CA GLU A 8 -12.56 6.11 -3.63
C GLU A 8 -11.50 5.29 -4.38
N TYR A 9 -10.23 5.68 -4.29
CA TYR A 9 -9.14 4.96 -4.92
C TYR A 9 -9.00 3.53 -4.39
N ILE A 10 -9.04 3.35 -3.06
CA ILE A 10 -8.96 2.03 -2.43
C ILE A 10 -10.13 1.15 -2.86
N LYS A 11 -11.35 1.70 -2.87
CA LYS A 11 -12.55 0.97 -3.31
C LYS A 11 -12.37 0.43 -4.74
N ASN A 12 -11.98 1.29 -5.68
CA ASN A 12 -11.80 0.91 -7.08
C ASN A 12 -10.71 -0.16 -7.24
N LYS A 13 -9.62 -0.08 -6.47
CA LYS A 13 -8.57 -1.11 -6.47
C LYS A 13 -9.08 -2.44 -5.91
N MET A 14 -9.87 -2.43 -4.85
CA MET A 14 -10.47 -3.65 -4.31
C MET A 14 -11.36 -4.35 -5.34
N GLU A 15 -12.20 -3.60 -6.06
CA GLU A 15 -13.09 -4.16 -7.10
C GLU A 15 -12.28 -4.87 -8.20
N ILE A 16 -11.22 -4.23 -8.72
CA ILE A 16 -10.33 -4.82 -9.73
C ILE A 16 -9.65 -6.09 -9.21
N LEU A 17 -9.19 -6.09 -7.95
CA LEU A 17 -8.49 -7.23 -7.36
C LEU A 17 -9.44 -8.39 -7.01
N PHE A 18 -10.71 -8.10 -6.71
CA PHE A 18 -11.72 -9.10 -6.36
C PHE A 18 -12.12 -9.97 -7.56
N GLU A 19 -11.97 -9.46 -8.79
CA GLU A 19 -12.18 -10.23 -10.02
C GLU A 19 -11.07 -11.29 -10.27
N SER A 20 -10.02 -11.31 -9.45
CA SER A 20 -8.93 -12.28 -9.55
C SER A 20 -9.24 -13.61 -8.85
N ILE A 21 -8.88 -14.72 -9.49
CA ILE A 21 -9.12 -16.10 -8.98
C ILE A 21 -8.03 -16.52 -7.95
N ASP A 22 -6.92 -15.78 -7.84
CA ASP A 22 -5.82 -16.15 -6.94
C ASP A 22 -6.07 -15.70 -5.49
N LYS A 23 -6.02 -16.68 -4.57
CA LYS A 23 -6.24 -16.51 -3.13
C LYS A 23 -5.38 -15.42 -2.48
N LYS A 24 -4.19 -15.13 -3.03
CA LYS A 24 -3.31 -14.07 -2.51
C LYS A 24 -3.91 -12.68 -2.72
N TYR A 25 -4.66 -12.49 -3.80
CA TYR A 25 -5.42 -11.25 -3.99
C TYR A 25 -6.60 -11.16 -3.02
N LEU A 26 -7.23 -12.27 -2.64
CA LEU A 26 -8.28 -12.25 -1.62
C LEU A 26 -7.73 -11.77 -0.26
N LYS A 27 -6.51 -12.19 0.10
CA LYS A 27 -5.85 -11.71 1.31
C LYS A 27 -5.50 -10.22 1.22
N LEU A 28 -4.96 -9.77 0.09
CA LEU A 28 -4.69 -8.36 -0.14
C LEU A 28 -5.98 -7.52 -0.12
N VAL A 29 -7.08 -8.01 -0.70
CA VAL A 29 -8.40 -7.35 -0.64
C VAL A 29 -8.90 -7.25 0.79
N SER A 30 -8.69 -8.29 1.62
CA SER A 30 -9.05 -8.24 3.05
C SER A 30 -8.30 -7.13 3.80
N PHE A 31 -7.00 -7.02 3.53
CA PHE A 31 -6.18 -5.92 4.06
C PHE A 31 -6.64 -4.54 3.56
N LEU A 32 -6.95 -4.40 2.28
CA LEU A 32 -7.48 -3.13 1.73
C LEU A 32 -8.87 -2.79 2.26
N ALA A 33 -9.70 -3.79 2.58
CA ALA A 33 -10.99 -3.58 3.22
C ALA A 33 -10.82 -2.98 4.61
N LEU A 34 -9.85 -3.50 5.39
CA LEU A 34 -9.50 -2.95 6.69
C LEU A 34 -8.94 -1.53 6.55
N TYR A 35 -7.98 -1.30 5.66
CA TYR A 35 -7.43 0.02 5.37
C TYR A 35 -8.54 1.04 5.02
N ARG A 36 -9.49 0.65 4.17
CA ARG A 36 -10.65 1.49 3.82
C ARG A 36 -11.57 1.76 5.02
N LYS A 37 -11.79 0.76 5.87
CA LYS A 37 -12.57 0.92 7.11
C LYS A 37 -11.89 1.93 8.04
N SER A 38 -10.58 1.86 8.18
CA SER A 38 -9.78 2.80 8.97
C SER A 38 -9.80 4.21 8.39
N LEU A 39 -9.72 4.35 7.07
CA LEU A 39 -9.94 5.66 6.42
C LEU A 39 -11.30 6.23 6.75
N LEU A 40 -12.38 5.45 6.61
CA LEU A 40 -13.74 5.92 6.93
C LEU A 40 -13.83 6.36 8.39
N PHE A 41 -13.27 5.58 9.31
CA PHE A 41 -13.20 5.94 10.72
C PHE A 41 -12.53 7.31 10.93
N ILE A 42 -11.35 7.53 10.35
CA ILE A 42 -10.64 8.82 10.47
C ILE A 42 -11.41 9.96 9.83
N PHE A 43 -11.90 9.79 8.60
CA PHE A 43 -12.55 10.87 7.87
C PHE A 43 -13.91 11.25 8.48
N GLU A 44 -14.63 10.29 9.05
CA GLU A 44 -15.90 10.53 9.74
C GLU A 44 -15.71 10.94 11.21
N ASN A 45 -14.54 10.72 11.82
CA ASN A 45 -14.27 11.11 13.21
C ASN A 45 -14.23 12.65 13.36
N PRO A 46 -15.14 13.27 14.13
CA PRO A 46 -15.14 14.72 14.34
C PRO A 46 -13.97 15.24 15.18
N GLU A 47 -13.27 14.38 15.91
CA GLU A 47 -12.11 14.75 16.75
C GLU A 47 -10.82 14.93 15.94
N VAL A 48 -10.76 14.36 14.73
CA VAL A 48 -9.62 14.55 13.83
C VAL A 48 -9.80 15.87 13.07
N ASP A 49 -8.77 16.73 13.14
CA ASP A 49 -8.75 18.03 12.47
C ASP A 49 -8.97 17.87 10.96
N ILE A 50 -9.79 18.75 10.37
CA ILE A 50 -10.08 18.76 8.93
C ILE A 50 -8.79 18.90 8.12
N LYS A 51 -7.82 19.70 8.59
CA LYS A 51 -6.52 19.87 7.93
C LYS A 51 -5.71 18.60 7.92
N GLU A 52 -5.76 17.79 8.98
CA GLU A 52 -5.04 16.51 9.00
C GLU A 52 -5.62 15.55 7.94
N LYS A 53 -6.95 15.53 7.80
CA LYS A 53 -7.62 14.75 6.75
C LYS A 53 -7.24 15.23 5.34
N GLU A 54 -7.19 16.55 5.14
CA GLU A 54 -6.79 17.14 3.85
C GLU A 54 -5.30 16.86 3.55
N MET A 55 -4.40 17.00 4.53
CA MET A 55 -2.99 16.66 4.41
C MET A 55 -2.76 15.19 4.09
N PHE A 56 -3.52 14.30 4.75
CA PHE A 56 -3.45 12.88 4.44
C PHE A 56 -3.88 12.60 3.00
N ASP A 57 -5.00 13.17 2.53
CA ASP A 57 -5.45 12.96 1.15
C ASP A 57 -4.43 13.52 0.14
N GLU A 58 -3.86 14.70 0.38
CA GLU A 58 -2.78 15.28 -0.45
C GLU A 58 -1.56 14.35 -0.51
N TRP A 59 -1.06 13.90 0.64
CA TRP A 59 0.03 12.95 0.70
C TRP A 59 -0.34 11.62 0.00
N PHE A 60 -1.58 11.16 0.14
CA PHE A 60 -2.03 9.92 -0.49
C PHE A 60 -2.03 10.05 -2.01
N GLU A 61 -2.43 11.21 -2.53
CA GLU A 61 -2.34 11.52 -3.96
C GLU A 61 -0.89 11.54 -4.45
N GLU A 62 0.02 12.17 -3.70
CA GLU A 62 1.43 12.30 -4.07
C GLU A 62 2.20 10.96 -3.99
N LYS A 63 1.93 10.15 -2.95
CA LYS A 63 2.75 8.97 -2.62
C LYS A 63 1.93 7.71 -2.37
N GLY A 64 0.83 7.80 -1.64
CA GLY A 64 0.02 6.65 -1.22
C GLY A 64 -0.46 5.78 -2.39
N LYS A 65 -0.94 6.40 -3.48
CA LYS A 65 -1.35 5.70 -4.71
C LYS A 65 -0.21 4.87 -5.30
N GLN A 66 1.00 5.42 -5.36
CA GLN A 66 2.17 4.71 -5.88
C GLN A 66 2.54 3.53 -4.97
N TYR A 67 2.55 3.73 -3.65
CA TYR A 67 2.86 2.66 -2.71
C TYR A 67 1.89 1.48 -2.81
N LEU A 68 0.59 1.75 -2.98
CA LEU A 68 -0.39 0.69 -3.21
C LEU A 68 -0.14 -0.04 -4.54
N ASN A 69 0.11 0.69 -5.62
CA ASN A 69 0.36 0.06 -6.93
C ASN A 69 1.62 -0.82 -6.90
N ASP A 70 2.68 -0.36 -6.24
CA ASP A 70 3.90 -1.13 -6.07
C ASP A 70 3.64 -2.42 -5.27
N LEU A 71 2.88 -2.32 -4.17
CA LEU A 71 2.50 -3.48 -3.38
C LEU A 71 1.73 -4.50 -4.23
N ILE A 72 0.73 -4.04 -4.99
CA ILE A 72 -0.05 -4.90 -5.89
C ILE A 72 0.86 -5.59 -6.91
N GLU A 73 1.82 -4.86 -7.50
CA GLU A 73 2.74 -5.42 -8.49
C GLU A 73 3.69 -6.46 -7.87
N VAL A 74 4.18 -6.22 -6.65
CA VAL A 74 4.98 -7.20 -5.90
C VAL A 74 4.17 -8.47 -5.61
N VAL A 75 2.92 -8.33 -5.16
CA VAL A 75 2.02 -9.46 -4.91
C VAL A 75 1.77 -10.23 -6.21
N LYS A 76 1.54 -9.52 -7.33
CA LYS A 76 1.31 -10.13 -8.64
C LYS A 76 2.50 -10.92 -9.16
N ARG A 77 3.70 -10.34 -9.10
CA ARG A 77 4.92 -10.95 -9.65
C ARG A 77 5.48 -12.03 -8.75
N TYR A 78 5.58 -11.70 -7.45
CA TYR A 78 6.35 -12.48 -6.51
C TYR A 78 5.51 -13.17 -5.45
N GLY A 79 4.21 -12.85 -5.34
CA GLY A 79 3.35 -13.40 -4.31
C GLY A 79 3.47 -14.92 -4.18
N LYS A 80 3.52 -15.67 -5.29
CA LYS A 80 3.71 -17.14 -5.30
C LYS A 80 5.00 -17.64 -4.62
N TYR A 81 6.04 -16.82 -4.59
CA TYR A 81 7.36 -17.13 -4.03
C TYR A 81 7.58 -16.56 -2.63
N VAL A 82 6.64 -15.77 -2.11
CA VAL A 82 6.74 -15.24 -0.75
C VAL A 82 6.35 -16.33 0.25
N GLU A 83 7.31 -16.71 1.09
CA GLU A 83 7.04 -17.57 2.23
C GLU A 83 6.21 -16.83 3.29
N ASN A 84 5.24 -17.53 3.87
CA ASN A 84 4.37 -16.98 4.91
C ASN A 84 3.66 -15.67 4.50
N PHE A 85 3.32 -15.53 3.21
CA PHE A 85 2.62 -14.36 2.66
C PHE A 85 1.45 -13.89 3.53
N ASP A 86 0.53 -14.80 3.87
CA ASP A 86 -0.66 -14.47 4.65
C ASP A 86 -0.28 -13.93 6.04
N ALA A 87 0.71 -14.53 6.71
CA ALA A 87 1.16 -14.13 8.03
C ALA A 87 1.81 -12.72 8.03
N ILE A 88 2.49 -12.35 6.94
CA ILE A 88 3.02 -11.00 6.78
C ILE A 88 1.87 -9.99 6.69
N ILE A 89 0.85 -10.28 5.89
CA ILE A 89 -0.32 -9.39 5.77
C ILE A 89 -1.08 -9.33 7.11
N ASP A 90 -1.28 -10.47 7.77
CA ASP A 90 -1.97 -10.55 9.06
C ASP A 90 -1.28 -9.74 10.15
N TYR A 91 0.05 -9.71 10.17
CA TYR A 91 0.81 -8.88 11.10
C TYR A 91 0.41 -7.40 10.98
N TYR A 92 0.33 -6.86 9.77
CA TYR A 92 -0.03 -5.45 9.57
C TYR A 92 -1.53 -5.19 9.78
N MET A 93 -2.39 -6.17 9.46
CA MET A 93 -3.81 -6.09 9.80
C MET A 93 -4.02 -6.02 11.31
N PHE A 94 -3.31 -6.84 12.08
CA PHE A 94 -3.42 -6.88 13.54
C PHE A 94 -3.14 -5.51 14.19
N TYR A 95 -2.06 -4.83 13.83
CA TYR A 95 -1.77 -3.50 14.42
C TYR A 95 -2.81 -2.44 14.05
N LEU A 96 -3.31 -2.49 12.81
CA LEU A 96 -4.34 -1.55 12.39
C LEU A 96 -5.69 -1.86 13.06
N GLU A 97 -6.01 -3.13 13.30
CA GLU A 97 -7.17 -3.55 14.09
C GLU A 97 -7.04 -3.14 15.56
N ASP A 98 -5.88 -3.35 16.19
CA ASP A 98 -5.62 -2.96 17.58
C ASP A 98 -5.77 -1.44 17.78
N ALA A 99 -5.19 -0.62 16.90
CA ALA A 99 -5.34 0.83 16.95
C ALA A 99 -6.82 1.26 16.79
N MET A 100 -7.57 0.57 15.91
CA MET A 100 -9.01 0.80 15.70
C MET A 100 -9.85 0.40 16.92
N GLU A 101 -9.55 -0.72 17.57
CA GLU A 101 -10.26 -1.18 18.77
C GLU A 101 -10.05 -0.24 19.96
N ASN A 102 -8.86 0.36 20.05
CA ASN A 102 -8.52 1.36 21.07
C ASN A 102 -8.98 2.78 20.72
N ASN A 103 -9.60 3.00 19.54
CA ASN A 103 -9.98 4.30 19.01
C ASN A 103 -8.80 5.31 18.93
N ASP A 104 -7.57 4.82 18.77
CA ASP A 104 -6.38 5.67 18.70
C ASP A 104 -6.25 6.28 17.30
N SER A 105 -6.87 7.44 17.12
CA SER A 105 -6.90 8.12 15.82
C SER A 105 -5.52 8.55 15.33
N TYR A 106 -4.58 8.84 16.24
CA TYR A 106 -3.22 9.23 15.86
C TYR A 106 -2.45 8.01 15.35
N GLU A 107 -2.50 6.90 16.09
CA GLU A 107 -1.85 5.66 15.68
C GLU A 107 -2.43 5.11 14.35
N ILE A 108 -3.75 5.19 14.17
CA ILE A 108 -4.39 4.81 12.90
C ILE A 108 -3.83 5.66 11.75
N ILE A 109 -3.77 6.99 11.90
CA ILE A 109 -3.25 7.88 10.86
C ILE A 109 -1.79 7.55 10.54
N ASP A 110 -0.95 7.37 11.57
CA ASP A 110 0.46 7.01 11.41
C ASP A 110 0.64 5.71 10.62
N TRP A 111 -0.17 4.69 10.92
CA TRP A 111 -0.17 3.45 10.13
C TRP A 111 -0.59 3.71 8.68
N LEU A 112 -1.66 4.47 8.45
CA LEU A 112 -2.20 4.71 7.10
C LEU A 112 -1.18 5.35 6.14
N TYR A 113 -0.26 6.19 6.64
CA TYR A 113 0.76 6.86 5.83
C TYR A 113 1.77 5.90 5.18
N GLU A 114 2.27 4.84 5.82
CA GLU A 114 3.34 4.03 5.17
C GLU A 114 3.07 2.53 5.14
N ILE A 115 1.91 2.06 5.61
CA ILE A 115 1.62 0.62 5.69
C ILE A 115 1.78 -0.11 4.35
N PHE A 116 1.40 0.47 3.21
CA PHE A 116 1.61 -0.17 1.91
C PHE A 116 3.08 -0.37 1.56
N LYS A 117 3.92 0.63 1.81
CA LYS A 117 5.37 0.57 1.61
C LYS A 117 6.00 -0.45 2.56
N SER A 118 5.58 -0.45 3.83
CA SER A 118 6.05 -1.39 4.84
C SER A 118 5.71 -2.84 4.48
N VAL A 119 4.46 -3.11 4.11
CA VAL A 119 4.02 -4.44 3.64
C VAL A 119 4.83 -4.85 2.41
N LYS A 120 4.96 -3.97 1.41
CA LYS A 120 5.73 -4.25 0.19
C LYS A 120 7.16 -4.68 0.51
N ASN A 121 7.87 -3.88 1.31
CA ASN A 121 9.26 -4.15 1.68
C ASN A 121 9.37 -5.49 2.42
N ARG A 122 8.44 -5.77 3.33
CA ARG A 122 8.43 -7.02 4.09
C ARG A 122 8.15 -8.24 3.20
N LEU A 123 7.30 -8.10 2.19
CA LEU A 123 7.07 -9.17 1.21
C LEU A 123 8.32 -9.44 0.38
N LEU A 124 9.02 -8.39 -0.07
CA LEU A 124 10.27 -8.52 -0.84
C LEU A 124 11.37 -9.22 -0.04
N GLU A 125 11.55 -8.87 1.24
CA GLU A 125 12.49 -9.57 2.15
C GLU A 125 12.21 -11.07 2.29
N ARG A 126 10.97 -11.50 2.02
CA ARG A 126 10.47 -12.86 2.24
C ARG A 126 10.26 -13.62 0.94
N VAL A 127 10.68 -13.07 -0.19
CA VAL A 127 10.75 -13.79 -1.46
C VAL A 127 11.81 -14.88 -1.31
N ASN A 128 11.38 -16.15 -1.25
CA ASN A 128 12.31 -17.26 -1.28
C ASN A 128 12.75 -17.51 -2.72
N VAL A 129 14.00 -17.18 -3.03
CA VAL A 129 14.57 -17.27 -4.39
C VAL A 129 14.99 -18.71 -4.78
N GLY A 130 14.70 -19.71 -3.95
CA GLY A 130 15.10 -21.10 -4.18
C GLY A 130 14.15 -21.93 -5.06
N LYS A 131 14.25 -21.79 -6.40
CA LYS A 131 14.37 -22.89 -7.42
C LYS A 131 14.09 -22.50 -8.88
N ASP A 132 13.58 -21.31 -9.19
CA ASP A 132 13.31 -20.92 -10.61
C ASP A 132 13.44 -19.40 -10.91
N LEU A 133 14.00 -18.60 -10.01
CA LEU A 133 14.24 -17.17 -10.25
C LEU A 133 15.73 -16.91 -10.39
N ASP A 134 16.16 -16.46 -11.58
CA ASP A 134 17.52 -15.98 -11.78
C ASP A 134 17.71 -14.70 -10.96
N LEU A 135 18.57 -14.77 -9.94
CA LEU A 135 18.92 -13.66 -9.05
C LEU A 135 19.44 -12.43 -9.82
N ASN A 136 19.92 -12.61 -11.05
CA ASN A 136 20.32 -11.51 -11.92
C ASN A 136 19.12 -10.70 -12.46
N GLU A 137 17.91 -11.28 -12.54
CA GLU A 137 16.69 -10.56 -12.93
C GLU A 137 16.14 -9.72 -11.78
N VAL A 138 16.15 -10.24 -10.55
CA VAL A 138 15.67 -9.53 -9.35
C VAL A 138 16.53 -8.30 -9.07
N THR A 139 17.86 -8.45 -9.08
CA THR A 139 18.80 -7.34 -8.84
C THR A 139 18.79 -6.32 -9.99
N LYS A 140 18.66 -6.76 -11.25
CA LYS A 140 18.45 -5.84 -12.39
C LYS A 140 17.14 -5.07 -12.27
N LEU A 141 16.08 -5.69 -11.75
CA LEU A 141 14.77 -5.05 -11.61
C LEU A 141 14.73 -4.01 -10.49
N GLU A 142 15.39 -4.26 -9.35
CA GLU A 142 15.58 -3.24 -8.30
C GLU A 142 16.34 -2.03 -8.85
N PHE A 143 17.40 -2.27 -9.63
CA PHE A 143 18.16 -1.21 -10.29
C PHE A 143 17.32 -0.45 -11.34
N THR A 144 16.59 -1.17 -12.20
CA THR A 144 15.74 -0.55 -13.24
C THR A 144 14.56 0.22 -12.64
N PHE A 145 14.06 -0.21 -11.47
CA PHE A 145 12.96 0.45 -10.77
C PHE A 145 13.43 1.73 -10.08
N GLN A 146 14.60 1.70 -9.42
CA GLN A 146 15.22 2.90 -8.85
C GLN A 146 15.61 3.90 -9.95
N GLU A 147 16.21 3.45 -11.06
CA GLU A 147 16.53 4.31 -12.21
C GLU A 147 15.27 4.91 -12.88
N LYS A 148 14.15 4.15 -12.92
CA LYS A 148 12.87 4.69 -13.39
C LYS A 148 12.26 5.70 -12.42
N LEU A 149 12.37 5.49 -11.12
CA LEU A 149 11.95 6.46 -10.11
C LEU A 149 12.79 7.75 -10.20
N ASP A 150 14.10 7.62 -10.35
CA ASP A 150 15.02 8.75 -10.43
C ASP A 150 14.80 9.55 -11.73
N SER A 151 14.58 8.88 -12.87
CA SER A 151 14.27 9.55 -14.14
C SER A 151 12.88 10.20 -14.20
N ILE A 152 11.90 9.70 -13.44
CA ILE A 152 10.60 10.37 -13.26
C ILE A 152 10.80 11.64 -12.42
N ASN A 153 11.57 11.57 -11.33
CA ASN A 153 11.86 12.72 -10.47
C ASN A 153 12.68 13.81 -11.20
N GLU A 154 13.61 13.44 -12.07
CA GLU A 154 14.37 14.40 -12.88
C GLU A 154 13.52 15.11 -13.95
N ASN A 155 12.46 14.47 -14.45
CA ASN A 155 11.58 15.06 -15.47
C ASN A 155 10.48 15.97 -14.90
N VAL A 156 10.24 15.94 -13.58
CA VAL A 156 9.34 16.90 -12.89
C VAL A 156 10.06 18.23 -12.58
N TYR A 157 11.39 18.23 -12.55
CA TYR A 157 12.23 19.41 -12.25
C TYR A 157 12.87 20.08 -13.49
N LYS A 158 12.23 20.04 -14.67
CA LYS A 158 12.57 20.99 -15.73
C LYS A 158 11.74 22.27 -15.56
N PRO A 159 12.33 23.40 -15.13
CA PRO A 159 11.60 24.66 -15.16
C PRO A 159 11.21 24.94 -16.61
N ALA A 160 9.93 25.21 -16.83
CA ALA A 160 9.43 25.70 -18.11
C ALA A 160 10.24 26.95 -18.50
N LYS A 161 10.84 26.93 -19.69
CA LYS A 161 11.45 28.11 -20.31
C LYS A 161 10.37 29.06 -20.80
#